data_AF-A0A6L8DZU3-F1
#
_entry.id   AF-A0A6L8DZU3-F1
#
_cell.length_a   1.000
_cell.length_b   1.000
_cell.length_c   1.000
_cell.angle_alpha   90.00
_cell.angle_beta   90.00
_cell.angle_gamma   90.00
#
_symmetry.space_group_name_H-M   'P 1'
#
loop_
_entity.id
_entity.type
_entity.pdbx_description
1 polymer ?
#
loop_
_entity_poly.entity_id
_entity_poly.type
_entity_poly.pdbx_seq_one_letter_code
_entity_poly.pdbx_strand_id
1 'polypeptide(L)'
;MLITKRALPRRTFLRGAGAALALPLLDAMVPAASALSRTAANPVRRLGFVYFPNGANMFQWQSKGEGKAFELSPTLAPLGPFRDAVTVLSGLDNDPANPWGDGIGDHPRAGSSWLNATHPLKSEGPAVRAGTTIDQIAAAEIGRDTPLGSLELCLEPAGWMGTCGGSGYSCAYTDSLSWRTPSTPLPAEHNPRNVFDRMFGDGATPEDPHALRTRNRSVIDSVTEEIA
;
A
#
# COMPACT_ATOMS: atom_id res chain seq x y z
N MET A 1 15.16 59.87 2.06
CA MET A 1 14.80 58.61 2.75
C MET A 1 13.34 58.30 2.45
N LEU A 2 13.04 57.24 1.72
CA LEU A 2 11.67 56.84 1.40
C LEU A 2 11.12 55.97 2.53
N ILE A 3 10.18 56.50 3.31
CA ILE A 3 9.45 55.74 4.34
C ILE A 3 8.15 55.24 3.72
N THR A 4 8.03 53.94 3.51
CA THR A 4 6.93 53.34 2.75
C THR A 4 5.64 53.11 3.55
N LYS A 5 5.63 53.38 4.86
CA LYS A 5 4.49 53.20 5.80
C LYS A 5 3.75 51.85 5.69
N ARG A 6 4.38 50.80 5.14
CA ARG A 6 3.77 49.47 5.05
C ARG A 6 3.81 48.79 6.41
N ALA A 7 2.65 48.33 6.88
CA ALA A 7 2.51 47.55 8.11
C ALA A 7 1.69 46.29 7.82
N LEU A 8 2.18 45.13 8.30
CA LEU A 8 1.47 43.87 8.24
C LEU A 8 0.61 43.71 9.50
N PRO A 9 -0.70 43.45 9.38
CA PRO A 9 -1.54 43.17 10.54
C PRO A 9 -1.03 41.94 11.30
N ARG A 10 -0.98 42.01 12.63
CA ARG A 10 -0.53 40.90 13.50
C ARG A 10 -1.24 39.58 13.18
N ARG A 11 -2.55 39.60 12.89
CA ARG A 11 -3.33 38.41 12.51
C ARG A 11 -2.86 37.80 11.19
N THR A 12 -2.51 38.62 10.20
CA THR A 12 -1.98 38.14 8.92
C THR A 12 -0.60 37.49 9.10
N PHE A 13 0.25 38.10 9.91
CA PHE A 13 1.55 37.53 10.25
C PHE A 13 1.41 36.19 10.96
N LEU A 14 0.57 36.10 11.99
CA LEU A 14 0.36 34.86 12.75
C LEU A 14 -0.27 33.75 11.90
N ARG A 15 -1.19 34.08 10.99
CA ARG A 15 -1.75 33.10 10.03
C ARG A 15 -0.68 32.59 9.06
N GLY A 16 0.18 33.47 8.56
CA GLY A 16 1.30 33.08 7.69
C GLY A 16 2.35 32.23 8.41
N ALA A 17 2.68 32.58 9.65
CA ALA A 17 3.62 31.82 10.48
C ALA A 17 3.06 30.43 10.85
N GLY A 18 1.77 30.34 11.18
CA GLY A 18 1.08 29.07 11.42
C GLY A 18 1.11 28.15 10.20
N ALA A 19 0.83 28.69 9.01
CA ALA A 19 0.94 27.92 7.77
C ALA A 19 2.37 27.42 7.50
N ALA A 20 3.39 28.23 7.78
CA ALA A 20 4.79 27.85 7.61
C ALA A 20 5.24 26.74 8.58
N LEU A 21 4.67 26.68 9.79
CA LEU A 21 4.97 25.65 10.78
C LEU A 21 4.17 24.35 10.55
N ALA A 22 2.95 24.45 10.00
CA ALA A 22 2.10 23.29 9.72
C ALA A 22 2.48 22.56 8.42
N LEU A 23 3.21 23.21 7.52
CA LEU A 23 3.63 22.59 6.26
C LEU A 23 4.75 21.57 6.52
N PRO A 24 4.66 20.35 5.96
CA PRO A 24 5.79 19.44 5.88
C PRO A 24 6.97 20.15 5.22
N LEU A 25 8.20 19.81 5.63
CA LEU A 25 9.40 20.40 5.05
C LEU A 25 9.40 20.16 3.53
N LEU A 26 9.25 21.23 2.75
CA LEU A 26 9.21 21.17 1.30
C LEU A 26 10.63 21.11 0.73
N ASP A 27 10.80 20.49 -0.44
CA ASP A 27 12.10 20.45 -1.14
C ASP A 27 12.69 21.85 -1.36
N ALA A 28 11.84 22.85 -1.60
CA ALA A 28 12.23 24.25 -1.76
C ALA A 28 12.80 24.90 -0.49
N MET A 29 12.60 24.27 0.68
CA MET A 29 13.12 24.72 1.98
C MET A 29 14.48 24.08 2.32
N VAL A 30 15.00 23.21 1.43
CA VAL A 30 16.34 22.63 1.54
C VAL A 30 17.32 23.45 0.71
N PRO A 31 18.50 23.83 1.25
CA PRO A 31 19.52 24.54 0.49
C PRO A 31 19.92 23.78 -0.78
N ALA A 32 20.06 24.50 -1.89
CA ALA A 32 20.45 23.92 -3.18
C ALA A 32 21.73 23.07 -3.06
N ALA A 33 21.79 21.97 -3.81
CA ALA A 33 22.87 20.98 -3.78
C ALA A 33 23.08 20.24 -2.45
N SER A 34 22.14 20.33 -1.50
CA SER A 34 22.14 19.42 -0.34
C SER A 34 21.69 18.01 -0.75
N ALA A 35 22.34 16.99 -0.20
CA ALA A 35 21.87 15.62 -0.33
C ALA A 35 20.57 15.44 0.47
N LEU A 36 19.42 15.35 -0.21
CA LEU A 36 18.10 15.18 0.41
C LEU A 36 18.04 13.99 1.37
N SER A 37 18.82 12.92 1.11
CA SER A 37 18.94 11.76 2.00
C SER A 37 19.47 12.09 3.40
N ARG A 38 20.07 13.27 3.59
CA ARG A 38 20.62 13.75 4.87
C ARG A 38 19.79 14.86 5.50
N THR A 39 18.63 15.17 4.95
CA THR A 39 17.75 16.23 5.44
C THR A 39 16.42 15.63 5.89
N ALA A 40 15.67 16.39 6.68
CA ALA A 40 14.31 16.02 7.05
C ALA A 40 13.32 16.03 5.85
N ALA A 41 13.78 16.41 4.65
CA ALA A 41 13.01 16.34 3.41
C ALA A 41 13.27 15.03 2.63
N ASN A 42 14.00 14.07 3.21
CA ASN A 42 14.17 12.76 2.60
C ASN A 42 12.78 12.11 2.38
N PRO A 43 12.36 11.83 1.14
CA PRO A 43 11.02 11.33 0.88
C PRO A 43 10.84 9.93 1.47
N VAL A 44 9.69 9.72 2.12
CA VAL A 44 9.28 8.39 2.60
C VAL A 44 9.10 7.47 1.38
N ARG A 45 9.93 6.43 1.31
CA ARG A 45 9.83 5.41 0.25
C ARG A 45 8.63 4.53 0.53
N ARG A 46 7.79 4.33 -0.48
CA ARG A 46 6.62 3.44 -0.41
C ARG A 46 6.78 2.34 -1.44
N LEU A 47 6.40 1.14 -1.05
CA LEU A 47 6.35 -0.03 -1.91
C LEU A 47 4.90 -0.50 -1.95
N GLY A 48 4.40 -0.77 -3.16
CA GLY A 48 3.02 -1.21 -3.38
C GLY A 48 2.98 -2.42 -4.29
N PHE A 49 2.13 -3.37 -3.94
CA PHE A 49 1.84 -4.56 -4.73
C PHE A 49 0.35 -4.55 -5.06
N VAL A 50 0.01 -4.71 -6.33
CA VAL A 50 -1.38 -4.75 -6.79
C VAL A 50 -1.63 -6.09 -7.44
N TYR A 51 -2.58 -6.83 -6.88
CA TYR A 51 -2.99 -8.14 -7.37
C TYR A 51 -4.22 -8.02 -8.28
N PHE A 52 -4.19 -8.71 -9.40
CA PHE A 52 -5.30 -8.81 -10.35
C PHE A 52 -5.76 -10.28 -10.36
N PRO A 53 -6.78 -10.64 -9.55
CA PRO A 53 -7.25 -12.02 -9.46
C PRO A 53 -7.83 -12.48 -10.80
N ASN A 54 -7.72 -13.78 -11.09
CA ASN A 54 -8.06 -14.38 -12.39
C ASN A 54 -7.23 -13.89 -13.59
N GLY A 55 -6.27 -12.98 -13.37
CA GLY A 55 -5.34 -12.51 -14.38
C GLY A 55 -5.91 -11.44 -15.32
N ALA A 56 -5.30 -11.34 -16.49
CA ALA A 56 -5.66 -10.38 -17.54
C ALA A 56 -5.84 -11.09 -18.89
N ASN A 57 -6.50 -10.43 -19.84
CA ASN A 57 -6.51 -10.89 -21.22
C ASN A 57 -5.08 -10.81 -21.80
N MET A 58 -4.38 -11.95 -21.85
CA MET A 58 -2.96 -11.98 -22.22
C MET A 58 -2.67 -11.46 -23.63
N PHE A 59 -3.62 -11.57 -24.57
CA PHE A 59 -3.49 -11.00 -25.91
C PHE A 59 -3.44 -9.47 -25.90
N GLN A 60 -4.00 -8.83 -24.87
CA GLN A 60 -4.00 -7.37 -24.70
C GLN A 60 -3.08 -6.90 -23.56
N TRP A 61 -2.54 -7.81 -22.75
CA TRP A 61 -1.60 -7.53 -21.67
C TRP A 61 -0.13 -7.62 -22.11
N GLN A 62 0.22 -8.62 -22.93
CA GLN A 62 1.62 -8.84 -23.30
C GLN A 62 2.17 -7.68 -24.13
N SER A 63 3.29 -7.14 -23.67
CA SER A 63 4.08 -6.15 -24.39
C SER A 63 4.95 -6.82 -25.46
N LYS A 64 5.23 -6.09 -26.54
CA LYS A 64 6.16 -6.50 -27.61
C LYS A 64 7.44 -5.69 -27.52
N GLY A 65 8.55 -6.26 -28.00
CA GLY A 65 9.87 -5.63 -27.97
C GLY A 65 10.58 -5.80 -26.62
N GLU A 66 11.83 -5.38 -26.56
CA GLU A 66 12.70 -5.58 -25.40
C GLU A 66 13.45 -4.29 -25.02
N GLY A 67 13.92 -4.23 -23.78
CA GLY A 67 14.68 -3.10 -23.26
C GLY A 67 13.91 -1.80 -23.41
N LYS A 68 14.55 -0.75 -23.95
CA LYS A 68 13.90 0.55 -24.18
C LYS A 68 12.96 0.57 -25.39
N ALA A 69 12.93 -0.47 -26.22
CA ALA A 69 12.11 -0.55 -27.41
C ALA A 69 10.76 -1.24 -27.17
N PHE A 70 10.40 -1.54 -25.92
CA PHE A 70 9.12 -2.17 -25.63
C PHE A 70 7.93 -1.24 -25.96
N GLU A 71 6.82 -1.86 -26.36
CA GLU A 71 5.56 -1.20 -26.69
C GLU A 71 4.52 -1.50 -25.60
N LEU A 72 3.86 -0.45 -25.10
CA LEU A 72 2.73 -0.65 -24.19
C LEU A 72 1.59 -1.33 -24.95
N SER A 73 1.09 -2.43 -24.39
CA SER A 73 -0.06 -3.14 -24.92
C SER A 73 -1.36 -2.34 -24.70
N PRO A 74 -2.49 -2.71 -25.35
CA PRO A 74 -3.76 -2.00 -25.14
C PRO A 74 -4.19 -1.88 -23.69
N THR A 75 -4.00 -2.94 -22.88
CA THR A 75 -4.32 -2.89 -21.44
C THR A 75 -3.39 -1.95 -20.66
N LEU A 76 -2.14 -1.81 -21.10
CA LEU A 76 -1.13 -0.96 -20.45
C LEU A 76 -1.07 0.47 -21.04
N ALA A 77 -1.86 0.77 -22.07
CA ALA A 77 -1.89 2.08 -22.74
C ALA A 77 -2.10 3.27 -21.79
N PRO A 78 -2.92 3.19 -20.72
CA PRO A 78 -3.07 4.28 -19.74
C PRO A 78 -1.77 4.66 -19.02
N LEU A 79 -0.76 3.77 -18.99
CA LEU A 79 0.54 4.05 -18.41
C LEU A 79 1.47 4.84 -19.34
N GLY A 80 1.03 5.21 -20.55
CA GLY A 80 1.78 5.98 -21.54
C GLY A 80 2.51 7.21 -20.99
N PRO A 81 1.87 8.07 -20.18
CA PRO A 81 2.53 9.22 -19.55
C PRO A 81 3.70 8.86 -18.61
N PHE A 82 3.78 7.60 -18.16
CA PHE A 82 4.79 7.09 -17.23
C PHE A 82 5.70 6.04 -17.86
N ARG A 83 5.72 5.91 -19.20
CA ARG A 83 6.46 4.86 -19.93
C ARG A 83 7.90 4.66 -19.42
N ASP A 84 8.62 5.75 -19.19
CA ASP A 84 10.03 5.70 -18.77
C ASP A 84 10.21 5.26 -17.30
N ALA A 85 9.12 5.19 -16.53
CA ALA A 85 9.07 4.67 -15.17
C ALA A 85 8.39 3.29 -15.07
N VAL A 86 8.04 2.67 -16.21
CA VAL A 86 7.38 1.37 -16.27
C VAL A 86 8.34 0.32 -16.81
N THR A 87 8.41 -0.81 -16.13
CA THR A 87 9.08 -2.02 -16.63
C THR A 87 8.03 -3.13 -16.74
N VAL A 88 7.93 -3.73 -17.93
CA VAL A 88 7.05 -4.87 -18.16
C VAL A 88 7.93 -6.12 -18.22
N LEU A 89 7.67 -7.08 -17.33
CA LEU A 89 8.35 -8.37 -17.32
C LEU A 89 7.47 -9.40 -18.00
N SER A 90 8.08 -10.21 -18.87
CA SER A 90 7.42 -11.24 -19.68
C SER A 90 8.13 -12.57 -19.52
N GLY A 91 7.44 -13.69 -19.80
CA GLY A 91 8.03 -15.03 -19.73
C GLY A 91 8.31 -15.53 -18.31
N LEU A 92 7.65 -14.96 -17.31
CA LEU A 92 7.70 -15.43 -15.93
C LEU A 92 6.56 -16.41 -15.67
N ASP A 93 6.86 -17.45 -14.91
CA ASP A 93 5.88 -18.39 -14.35
C ASP A 93 6.15 -18.55 -12.84
N ASN A 94 5.09 -18.82 -12.08
CA ASN A 94 5.18 -19.12 -10.66
C ASN A 94 4.91 -20.61 -10.48
N ASP A 95 5.92 -21.44 -10.70
CA ASP A 95 5.81 -22.90 -10.61
C ASP A 95 5.16 -23.41 -9.30
N PRO A 96 5.42 -22.82 -8.13
CA PRO A 96 4.69 -23.11 -6.90
C PRO A 96 3.17 -22.91 -6.94
N ALA A 97 2.63 -22.15 -7.89
CA ALA A 97 1.19 -22.00 -8.10
C ALA A 97 0.58 -23.17 -8.90
N ASN A 98 1.41 -23.94 -9.62
CA ASN A 98 0.98 -25.10 -10.40
C ASN A 98 0.61 -26.27 -9.49
N PRO A 99 -0.23 -27.20 -10.00
CA PRO A 99 -0.57 -28.39 -9.24
C PRO A 99 0.63 -29.33 -9.12
N TRP A 100 1.02 -29.68 -7.90
CA TRP A 100 2.10 -30.65 -7.60
C TRP A 100 1.52 -32.02 -7.24
N GLY A 101 0.51 -32.45 -8.01
CA GLY A 101 -0.27 -33.66 -7.74
C GLY A 101 -1.38 -33.48 -6.71
N ASP A 102 -1.63 -32.25 -6.27
CA ASP A 102 -2.62 -31.86 -5.27
C ASP A 102 -4.01 -31.54 -5.86
N GLY A 103 -4.17 -31.62 -7.18
CA GLY A 103 -5.45 -31.49 -7.88
C GLY A 103 -5.95 -30.05 -7.99
N ILE A 104 -7.28 -29.87 -7.94
CA ILE A 104 -7.91 -28.55 -8.02
C ILE A 104 -7.46 -27.64 -6.86
N GLY A 105 -7.34 -26.34 -7.14
CA GLY A 105 -6.84 -25.37 -6.15
C GLY A 105 -6.13 -24.16 -6.75
N ASP A 106 -6.39 -23.83 -8.02
CA ASP A 106 -5.64 -22.80 -8.73
C ASP A 106 -5.80 -21.42 -8.09
N HIS A 107 -7.00 -21.07 -7.61
CA HIS A 107 -7.24 -19.80 -6.93
C HIS A 107 -6.47 -19.68 -5.59
N PRO A 108 -6.60 -20.62 -4.64
CA PRO A 108 -5.84 -20.53 -3.38
C PRO A 108 -4.33 -20.63 -3.61
N ARG A 109 -3.86 -21.46 -4.56
CA ARG A 109 -2.43 -21.52 -4.91
C ARG A 109 -1.92 -20.21 -5.50
N ALA A 110 -2.64 -19.62 -6.46
CA ALA A 110 -2.23 -18.38 -7.10
C ALA A 110 -2.14 -17.22 -6.10
N GLY A 111 -3.11 -17.07 -5.19
CA GLY A 111 -3.09 -16.02 -4.17
C GLY A 111 -1.95 -16.21 -3.16
N SER A 112 -1.84 -17.41 -2.60
CA SER A 112 -0.88 -17.70 -1.52
C SER A 112 0.59 -17.75 -1.95
N SER A 113 0.87 -18.06 -3.23
CA SER A 113 2.23 -18.15 -3.74
C SER A 113 2.74 -16.87 -4.41
N TRP A 114 1.88 -15.87 -4.66
CA TRP A 114 2.18 -14.72 -5.51
C TRP A 114 3.39 -13.90 -5.05
N LEU A 115 3.51 -13.61 -3.74
CA LEU A 115 4.56 -12.76 -3.18
C LEU A 115 5.67 -13.53 -2.44
N ASN A 116 5.64 -14.86 -2.45
CA ASN A 116 6.63 -15.69 -1.75
C ASN A 116 7.19 -16.87 -2.57
N ALA A 117 6.64 -17.13 -3.76
CA ALA A 117 7.00 -18.27 -4.61
C ALA A 117 7.11 -19.59 -3.82
N THR A 118 6.15 -19.85 -2.93
CA THR A 118 6.08 -21.04 -2.09
C THR A 118 4.78 -21.78 -2.34
N HIS A 119 4.86 -23.11 -2.52
CA HIS A 119 3.67 -23.93 -2.72
C HIS A 119 2.96 -24.09 -1.38
N PRO A 120 1.68 -23.65 -1.27
CA PRO A 120 0.97 -23.71 0.00
C PRO A 120 0.72 -25.14 0.44
N LEU A 121 0.66 -25.35 1.75
CA LEU A 121 0.22 -26.61 2.33
C LEU A 121 -1.27 -26.81 2.06
N LYS A 122 -1.59 -27.82 1.25
CA LYS A 122 -2.97 -28.29 1.09
C LYS A 122 -3.53 -28.78 2.43
N SER A 123 -4.51 -28.06 2.94
CA SER A 123 -5.11 -28.27 4.26
C SER A 123 -6.47 -27.58 4.33
N GLU A 124 -7.46 -28.26 4.91
CA GLU A 124 -8.81 -27.73 5.11
C GLU A 124 -9.02 -27.10 6.49
N GLY A 125 -8.03 -27.27 7.38
CA GLY A 125 -8.08 -26.83 8.77
C GLY A 125 -7.37 -25.50 9.01
N PRO A 126 -7.20 -25.11 10.30
CA PRO A 126 -6.51 -23.87 10.68
C PRO A 126 -5.00 -23.93 10.43
N ALA A 127 -4.45 -25.11 10.19
CA ALA A 127 -3.03 -25.32 9.95
C ALA A 127 -2.66 -24.88 8.53
N VAL A 128 -2.30 -23.60 8.38
CA VAL A 128 -1.88 -23.04 7.10
C VAL A 128 -0.37 -22.83 7.05
N ARG A 129 0.21 -23.05 5.87
CA ARG A 129 1.63 -22.80 5.62
C ARG A 129 1.88 -22.41 4.16
N ALA A 130 2.44 -21.23 3.95
CA ALA A 130 3.00 -20.75 2.70
C ALA A 130 4.43 -20.26 2.97
N GLY A 131 4.83 -19.11 2.43
CA GLY A 131 6.10 -18.43 2.74
C GLY A 131 5.88 -17.00 3.23
N THR A 132 6.87 -16.44 3.94
CA THR A 132 6.88 -14.99 4.23
C THR A 132 6.96 -14.24 2.91
N THR A 133 6.09 -13.25 2.74
CA THR A 133 5.95 -12.52 1.48
C THR A 133 6.90 -11.33 1.40
N ILE A 134 7.30 -10.97 0.17
CA ILE A 134 8.29 -9.91 -0.08
C ILE A 134 7.84 -8.54 0.43
N ASP A 135 6.54 -8.25 0.44
CA ASP A 135 5.97 -7.04 1.03
C ASP A 135 6.22 -6.96 2.54
N GLN A 136 6.16 -8.10 3.26
CA GLN A 136 6.43 -8.16 4.69
C GLN A 136 7.92 -8.13 5.02
N ILE A 137 8.75 -8.71 4.16
CA ILE A 137 10.22 -8.54 4.23
C ILE A 137 10.57 -7.06 4.04
N ALA A 138 9.97 -6.40 3.05
CA ALA A 138 10.18 -4.97 2.82
C ALA A 138 9.66 -4.12 3.99
N ALA A 139 8.45 -4.38 4.50
CA ALA A 139 7.86 -3.67 5.62
C ALA A 139 8.75 -3.71 6.87
N ALA A 140 9.43 -4.83 7.13
CA ALA A 140 10.38 -4.95 8.24
C ALA A 140 11.59 -4.01 8.12
N GLU A 141 11.97 -3.62 6.90
CA GLU A 141 13.12 -2.75 6.64
C GLU A 141 12.73 -1.27 6.45
N ILE A 142 11.69 -0.99 5.67
CA ILE A 142 11.31 0.40 5.30
C ILE A 142 10.06 0.91 6.02
N GLY A 143 9.30 0.06 6.71
CA GLY A 143 8.07 0.43 7.42
C GLY A 143 8.29 0.94 8.84
N ARG A 144 9.50 1.39 9.18
CA ARG A 144 9.88 1.80 10.55
C ARG A 144 9.56 3.26 10.87
N ASP A 145 9.40 4.09 9.84
CA ASP A 145 9.21 5.53 9.97
C ASP A 145 7.72 5.95 9.97
N THR A 146 6.81 5.00 9.82
CA THR A 146 5.35 5.24 9.79
C THR A 146 4.64 4.44 10.89
N PRO A 147 3.53 4.94 11.45
CA PRO A 147 2.76 4.22 12.48
C PRO A 147 2.29 2.83 12.03
N LEU A 148 2.00 2.69 10.74
CA LEU A 148 1.70 1.42 10.09
C LEU A 148 2.89 1.03 9.20
N GLY A 149 3.52 -0.11 9.49
CA GLY A 149 4.63 -0.63 8.67
C GLY A 149 4.17 -1.28 7.35
N SER A 150 2.91 -1.72 7.30
CA SER A 150 2.25 -2.27 6.11
C SER A 150 0.74 -1.99 6.17
N LEU A 151 0.09 -2.04 5.00
CA LEU A 151 -1.35 -1.85 4.87
C LEU A 151 -1.90 -2.82 3.81
N GLU A 152 -2.57 -3.86 4.26
CA GLU A 152 -3.19 -4.88 3.43
C GLU A 152 -4.62 -4.45 3.08
N LEU A 153 -4.92 -4.36 1.78
CA LEU A 153 -6.19 -3.86 1.26
C LEU A 153 -6.83 -4.88 0.32
N CYS A 154 -8.15 -4.98 0.35
CA CYS A 154 -8.92 -5.82 -0.57
C CYS A 154 -10.18 -5.09 -1.04
N LEU A 155 -10.85 -5.64 -2.06
CA LEU A 155 -12.08 -5.08 -2.60
C LEU A 155 -13.33 -5.71 -1.98
N GLU A 156 -13.21 -6.94 -1.49
CA GLU A 156 -14.31 -7.73 -0.95
C GLU A 156 -14.00 -8.20 0.48
N PRO A 157 -15.01 -8.43 1.32
CA PRO A 157 -14.81 -9.00 2.65
C PRO A 157 -14.17 -10.39 2.57
N ALA A 158 -13.15 -10.62 3.39
CA ALA A 158 -12.50 -11.93 3.52
C ALA A 158 -13.35 -12.92 4.33
N GLY A 159 -13.48 -14.15 3.82
CA GLY A 159 -14.20 -15.27 4.44
C GLY A 159 -13.26 -16.32 5.02
N TRP A 160 -12.51 -15.99 6.07
CA TRP A 160 -11.41 -16.79 6.66
C TRP A 160 -11.72 -18.23 7.09
N MET A 161 -13.00 -18.58 7.22
CA MET A 161 -13.42 -19.85 7.80
C MET A 161 -13.98 -20.79 6.74
N GLY A 162 -13.45 -22.02 6.74
CA GLY A 162 -13.94 -23.11 5.91
C GLY A 162 -13.02 -23.46 4.75
N THR A 163 -13.56 -24.26 3.84
CA THR A 163 -12.88 -24.73 2.65
C THR A 163 -13.30 -23.87 1.47
N CYS A 164 -12.34 -23.25 0.80
CA CYS A 164 -12.65 -22.39 -0.34
C CYS A 164 -12.69 -23.22 -1.62
N GLY A 165 -13.86 -23.18 -2.29
CA GLY A 165 -14.07 -23.77 -3.62
C GLY A 165 -14.00 -25.30 -3.67
N GLY A 166 -14.22 -26.00 -2.56
CA GLY A 166 -14.17 -27.49 -2.53
C GLY A 166 -12.80 -28.07 -2.89
N SER A 167 -11.75 -27.25 -2.88
CA SER A 167 -10.42 -27.61 -3.39
C SER A 167 -9.55 -28.36 -2.39
N GLY A 168 -9.96 -28.41 -1.13
CA GLY A 168 -9.15 -28.94 -0.03
C GLY A 168 -8.13 -27.94 0.54
N TYR A 169 -8.29 -26.67 0.19
CA TYR A 169 -7.50 -25.55 0.71
C TYR A 169 -8.31 -24.66 1.64
N SER A 170 -7.66 -24.19 2.70
CA SER A 170 -8.17 -23.21 3.65
C SER A 170 -8.46 -21.88 2.95
N CYS A 171 -9.57 -21.23 3.33
CA CYS A 171 -9.93 -19.92 2.79
C CYS A 171 -8.89 -18.82 3.04
N ALA A 172 -8.04 -18.99 4.05
CA ALA A 172 -6.92 -18.08 4.29
C ALA A 172 -6.00 -17.91 3.06
N TYR A 173 -5.88 -18.91 2.19
CA TYR A 173 -5.06 -18.83 0.98
C TYR A 173 -5.67 -17.98 -0.15
N THR A 174 -7.00 -17.83 -0.16
CA THR A 174 -7.72 -16.97 -1.13
C THR A 174 -7.87 -15.55 -0.58
N ASP A 175 -8.05 -15.44 0.73
CA ASP A 175 -8.35 -14.18 1.40
C ASP A 175 -7.10 -13.38 1.83
N SER A 176 -5.91 -14.00 1.76
CA SER A 176 -4.65 -13.39 2.18
C SER A 176 -3.57 -13.50 1.13
N LEU A 177 -3.12 -12.35 0.63
CA LEU A 177 -1.97 -12.24 -0.26
C LEU A 177 -0.67 -12.01 0.50
N SER A 178 -0.75 -11.43 1.70
CA SER A 178 0.40 -11.05 2.53
C SER A 178 0.55 -11.99 3.72
N TRP A 179 1.77 -12.45 3.97
CA TRP A 179 2.10 -13.41 5.02
C TRP A 179 3.32 -12.92 5.81
N ARG A 180 3.11 -12.58 7.08
CA ARG A 180 4.18 -12.09 7.97
C ARG A 180 5.19 -13.19 8.28
N THR A 181 4.68 -14.40 8.46
CA THR A 181 5.49 -15.62 8.65
C THR A 181 4.92 -16.72 7.74
N PRO A 182 5.63 -17.84 7.53
CA PRO A 182 5.10 -18.96 6.76
C PRO A 182 3.72 -19.45 7.21
N SER A 183 3.33 -19.23 8.47
CA SER A 183 2.04 -19.66 9.03
C SER A 183 1.18 -18.51 9.57
N THR A 184 1.49 -17.26 9.23
CA THR A 184 0.75 -16.08 9.70
C THR A 184 0.31 -15.23 8.52
N PRO A 185 -0.85 -15.54 7.92
CA PRO A 185 -1.48 -14.66 6.93
C PRO A 185 -1.92 -13.35 7.59
N LEU A 186 -1.94 -12.27 6.82
CA LEU A 186 -2.40 -10.96 7.27
C LEU A 186 -3.75 -10.61 6.66
N PRO A 187 -4.70 -10.11 7.47
CA PRO A 187 -5.99 -9.75 6.97
C PRO A 187 -5.97 -8.44 6.18
N ALA A 188 -6.58 -8.48 5.01
CA ALA A 188 -6.83 -7.31 4.21
C ALA A 188 -8.11 -6.59 4.67
N GLU A 189 -8.07 -5.26 4.67
CA GLU A 189 -9.23 -4.42 4.96
C GLU A 189 -9.89 -3.96 3.66
N HIS A 190 -11.21 -4.14 3.56
CA HIS A 190 -12.02 -3.75 2.40
C HIS A 190 -12.75 -2.42 2.64
N ASN A 191 -12.98 -2.06 3.91
CA ASN A 191 -13.73 -0.86 4.26
C ASN A 191 -12.80 0.36 4.29
N PRO A 192 -12.96 1.32 3.37
CA PRO A 192 -12.09 2.50 3.31
C PRO A 192 -12.20 3.39 4.55
N ARG A 193 -13.32 3.34 5.29
CA ARG A 193 -13.46 4.06 6.57
C ARG A 193 -12.50 3.51 7.62
N ASN A 194 -12.45 2.19 7.77
CA ASN A 194 -11.55 1.52 8.70
C ASN A 194 -10.08 1.77 8.32
N VAL A 195 -9.76 1.78 7.02
CA VAL A 195 -8.43 2.13 6.53
C VAL A 195 -8.07 3.55 6.94
N PHE A 196 -8.98 4.51 6.71
CA PHE A 196 -8.77 5.90 7.11
C PHE A 196 -8.57 6.03 8.61
N ASP A 197 -9.41 5.38 9.41
CA ASP A 197 -9.30 5.39 10.88
C ASP A 197 -7.99 4.77 11.37
N ARG A 198 -7.49 3.73 10.71
CA ARG A 198 -6.17 3.16 11.04
C ARG A 198 -5.01 4.09 10.67
N MET A 199 -5.14 4.83 9.58
CA MET A 199 -4.07 5.71 9.07
C MET A 199 -4.02 7.06 9.80
N PHE A 200 -5.18 7.59 10.21
CA PHE A 200 -5.33 8.97 10.68
C PHE A 200 -6.14 9.09 11.96
N GLY A 201 -6.69 8.00 12.47
CA GLY A 201 -7.34 8.02 13.77
C GLY A 201 -6.30 8.23 14.86
N ASP A 202 -6.55 9.20 15.73
CA ASP A 202 -5.93 9.19 17.06
C ASP A 202 -6.24 7.81 17.64
N GLY A 203 -5.24 7.05 18.11
CA GLY A 203 -5.40 5.72 18.69
C GLY A 203 -6.22 5.69 19.99
N ALA A 204 -7.22 6.56 20.12
CA ALA A 204 -8.08 6.78 21.24
C ALA A 204 -9.15 5.70 21.33
N THR A 205 -9.38 5.32 22.59
CA THR A 205 -10.51 4.60 23.15
C THR A 205 -11.85 4.85 22.44
N PRO A 206 -12.80 3.90 22.52
CA PRO A 206 -14.10 3.97 21.86
C PRO A 206 -14.93 5.17 22.38
N GLU A 207 -14.65 6.35 21.84
CA GLU A 207 -15.44 7.55 22.06
C GLU A 207 -16.38 7.78 20.87
N ASP A 208 -17.50 8.43 21.21
CA ASP A 208 -18.70 8.68 20.41
C ASP A 208 -18.44 8.85 18.89
N PRO A 209 -19.06 8.01 18.03
CA PRO A 209 -19.03 8.15 16.57
C PRO A 209 -19.37 9.54 16.03
N HIS A 210 -20.14 10.35 16.77
CA HIS A 210 -20.45 11.74 16.40
C HIS A 210 -19.26 12.71 16.59
N ALA A 211 -18.43 12.51 17.61
CA ALA A 211 -17.24 13.34 17.84
C ALA A 211 -16.18 13.12 16.75
N LEU A 212 -15.96 11.84 16.37
CA LEU A 212 -15.08 11.47 15.26
C LEU A 212 -15.52 12.09 13.93
N ARG A 213 -16.83 12.06 13.61
CA ARG A 213 -17.35 12.68 12.36
C ARG A 213 -17.11 14.18 12.28
N THR A 214 -17.07 14.87 13.42
CA THR A 214 -16.85 16.32 13.47
C THR A 214 -15.37 16.65 13.24
N ARG A 215 -14.43 15.87 13.83
CA ARG A 215 -12.99 15.97 13.56
C ARG A 215 -12.60 15.59 12.12
N ASN A 216 -13.27 14.58 11.55
CA ASN A 216 -13.04 14.11 10.18
C ASN A 216 -13.33 15.14 9.06
N ARG A 217 -13.96 16.27 9.37
CA ARG A 217 -14.25 17.31 8.36
C ARG A 217 -13.04 18.20 8.07
N SER A 218 -12.04 18.22 8.94
CA SER A 218 -10.85 19.05 8.75
C SER A 218 -9.64 18.46 9.49
N VAL A 219 -8.84 17.69 8.76
CA VAL A 219 -7.49 17.25 9.21
C VAL A 219 -6.59 18.47 9.46
N ILE A 220 -6.86 19.60 8.78
CA ILE A 220 -6.14 20.85 8.98
C ILE A 220 -6.44 21.43 10.36
N ASP A 221 -7.69 21.35 10.83
CA ASP A 221 -8.08 21.93 12.11
C ASP A 221 -7.46 21.17 13.29
N SER A 222 -7.34 19.83 13.19
CA SER A 222 -6.71 19.03 14.25
C SER A 222 -5.23 19.37 14.44
N VAL A 223 -4.49 19.59 13.34
CA VAL A 223 -3.07 20.00 13.40
C VAL A 223 -2.92 21.38 14.04
N THR A 224 -3.86 22.31 13.82
CA THR A 224 -3.83 23.61 14.49
C THR A 224 -4.11 23.56 15.99
N GLU A 225 -4.92 22.60 16.47
CA GLU A 225 -5.20 22.43 17.91
C GLU A 225 -4.01 21.79 18.64
N GLU A 226 -3.28 20.87 18.01
CA GLU A 226 -2.14 20.17 18.62
C GLU A 226 -0.89 21.07 18.80
N ILE A 227 -0.80 22.16 18.04
CA ILE A 227 0.30 23.15 18.10
C ILE A 227 0.04 24.26 19.13
N ALA A 228 -1.19 24.38 19.66
CA ALA A 228 -1.61 25.44 20.60
C ALA A 228 -1.33 25.08 22.07
#